data_AF-R7P2X6-F1
#
_entry.id   AF-R7P2X6-F1
#
_cell.length_a   1.000
_cell.length_b   1.000
_cell.length_c   1.000
_cell.angle_alpha   90.00
_cell.angle_beta   90.00
_cell.angle_gamma   90.00
#
_symmetry.space_group_name_H-M   'P 1'
#
loop_
_entity.id
_entity.type
_entity.pdbx_description
1 polymer ?
#
loop_
_entity_poly.entity_id
_entity_poly.type
_entity_poly.pdbx_seq_one_letter_code
_entity_poly.pdbx_strand_id
1 'polypeptide(L)'
;MKKKQIVDLIISVFLIICGSVLLLFPLFHFVNVKIIFLGVIGVYVVLSLIKFGLTYKSRDFEGLLTSLASIIVFIVALKLDINKVPWYLALCLLIWIILLSLIKLKKGDYYNDRKNKMWIVEVISLVLFILAGLLTTMNLYYENDIQVLILGYFFLIHGMLELFDPLIVGLQK
;
A
#
# COMPACT_ATOMS: atom_id res chain seq x y z
N MET A 1 -2.97 -17.42 -12.65
CA MET A 1 -2.41 -16.23 -13.33
C MET A 1 -3.45 -15.16 -13.71
N LYS A 2 -4.47 -15.40 -14.57
CA LYS A 2 -5.43 -14.33 -14.94
C LYS A 2 -6.20 -13.73 -13.74
N LYS A 3 -6.72 -14.57 -12.83
CA LYS A 3 -7.46 -14.11 -11.64
C LYS A 3 -6.62 -13.28 -10.65
N LYS A 4 -5.36 -13.66 -10.43
CA LYS A 4 -4.40 -12.88 -9.62
C LYS A 4 -4.27 -11.45 -10.19
N GLN A 5 -3.98 -11.34 -11.49
CA GLN A 5 -3.77 -10.05 -12.13
C GLN A 5 -4.99 -9.13 -12.06
N ILE A 6 -6.20 -9.70 -12.12
CA ILE A 6 -7.43 -8.92 -11.93
C ILE A 6 -7.51 -8.34 -10.51
N VAL A 7 -7.14 -9.11 -9.49
CA VAL A 7 -7.15 -8.62 -8.10
C VAL A 7 -6.07 -7.58 -7.88
N ASP A 8 -4.86 -7.80 -8.41
CA ASP A 8 -3.77 -6.82 -8.34
C ASP A 8 -4.18 -5.51 -9.00
N LEU A 9 -4.81 -5.58 -10.18
CA LEU A 9 -5.39 -4.42 -10.85
C LEU A 9 -6.47 -3.73 -9.99
N ILE A 10 -7.37 -4.49 -9.36
CA ILE A 10 -8.40 -3.93 -8.45
C ILE A 10 -7.75 -3.23 -7.27
N ILE A 11 -6.71 -3.80 -6.66
CA ILE A 11 -5.97 -3.19 -5.55
C ILE A 11 -5.33 -1.87 -6.01
N SER A 12 -4.65 -1.88 -7.15
CA SER A 12 -4.01 -0.67 -7.71
C SER A 12 -5.04 0.42 -7.99
N VAL A 13 -6.14 0.09 -8.67
CA VAL A 13 -7.22 1.04 -8.99
C VAL A 13 -7.88 1.57 -7.73
N PHE A 14 -8.14 0.71 -6.73
CA PHE A 14 -8.67 1.13 -5.44
C PHE A 14 -7.75 2.15 -4.75
N LEU A 15 -6.45 1.87 -4.68
CA LEU A 15 -5.47 2.76 -4.07
C LEU A 15 -5.37 4.10 -4.82
N ILE A 16 -5.41 4.08 -6.16
CA ILE A 16 -5.42 5.29 -6.99
C ILE A 16 -6.67 6.13 -6.70
N ILE A 17 -7.86 5.53 -6.76
CA ILE A 17 -9.12 6.24 -6.50
C ILE A 17 -9.13 6.79 -5.08
N CYS A 18 -8.73 5.99 -4.09
CA CYS A 18 -8.67 6.41 -2.70
C CYS A 18 -7.69 7.56 -2.51
N GLY A 19 -6.48 7.46 -3.06
CA GLY A 19 -5.48 8.53 -3.05
C GLY A 19 -6.02 9.82 -3.67
N SER A 20 -6.62 9.74 -4.87
CA SER A 20 -7.21 10.91 -5.55
C SER A 20 -8.34 11.54 -4.76
N VAL A 21 -9.22 10.75 -4.15
CA VAL A 21 -10.32 11.27 -3.31
C VAL A 21 -9.77 11.95 -2.06
N LEU A 22 -8.75 11.37 -1.43
CA LEU A 22 -8.10 11.96 -0.25
C LEU A 22 -7.41 13.30 -0.54
N LEU A 23 -6.93 13.53 -1.77
CA LEU A 23 -6.37 14.83 -2.15
C LEU A 23 -7.43 15.95 -2.14
N LEU A 24 -8.72 15.62 -2.30
CA LEU A 24 -9.81 16.60 -2.27
C LEU A 24 -10.35 16.85 -0.85
N PHE A 25 -10.06 15.96 0.10
CA PHE A 25 -10.61 16.02 1.46
C PHE A 25 -10.23 17.26 2.26
N PRO A 26 -9.00 17.79 2.18
CA PRO A 26 -8.63 19.03 2.87
C PRO A 26 -9.53 20.23 2.51
N LEU A 27 -10.15 20.23 1.33
CA LEU A 27 -11.08 21.31 0.92
C LEU A 27 -12.35 21.38 1.78
N PHE A 28 -12.66 20.31 2.52
CA PHE A 28 -13.88 20.21 3.33
C PHE A 28 -13.64 20.47 4.82
N HIS A 29 -12.39 20.73 5.26
CA HIS A 29 -11.96 21.05 6.65
C HIS A 29 -12.37 20.07 7.77
N PHE A 30 -13.20 19.07 7.49
CA PHE A 30 -13.70 18.08 8.44
C PHE A 30 -13.10 16.73 8.13
N VAL A 31 -11.88 16.50 8.61
CA VAL A 31 -11.19 15.26 8.29
C VAL A 31 -10.50 14.64 9.50
N ASN A 32 -11.07 13.54 9.99
CA ASN A 32 -10.47 12.73 11.04
C ASN A 32 -9.45 11.76 10.43
N VAL A 33 -8.17 12.15 10.48
CA VAL A 33 -7.05 11.44 9.83
C VAL A 33 -6.98 9.97 10.26
N LYS A 34 -7.24 9.69 11.54
CA LYS A 34 -7.26 8.32 12.08
C LYS A 34 -8.30 7.45 11.36
N ILE A 35 -9.52 7.96 11.20
CA ILE A 35 -10.62 7.20 10.57
C ILE A 35 -10.29 6.90 9.12
N ILE A 36 -9.70 7.87 8.41
CA ILE A 36 -9.27 7.68 7.03
C ILE A 36 -8.20 6.62 6.91
N PHE A 37 -7.13 6.77 7.69
CA PHE A 37 -6.01 5.84 7.64
C PHE A 37 -6.48 4.41 7.92
N LEU A 38 -7.31 4.23 8.96
CA LEU A 38 -7.94 2.95 9.26
C LEU A 38 -8.84 2.47 8.11
N GLY A 39 -9.65 3.33 7.52
CA GLY A 39 -10.51 2.99 6.38
C GLY A 39 -9.71 2.42 5.20
N VAL A 40 -8.63 3.11 4.79
CA VAL A 40 -7.78 2.65 3.68
C VAL A 40 -7.10 1.31 4.01
N ILE A 41 -6.47 1.21 5.19
CA ILE A 41 -5.79 -0.03 5.60
C ILE A 41 -6.78 -1.19 5.75
N GLY A 42 -7.98 -0.93 6.28
CA GLY A 42 -9.03 -1.94 6.44
C GLY A 42 -9.49 -2.52 5.11
N VAL A 43 -9.76 -1.67 4.11
CA VAL A 43 -10.10 -2.15 2.76
C VAL A 43 -8.93 -2.89 2.13
N TYR A 44 -7.70 -2.38 2.31
CA TYR A 44 -6.49 -3.03 1.79
C TYR A 44 -6.28 -4.44 2.37
N VAL A 45 -6.58 -4.66 3.66
CA VAL A 45 -6.59 -6.00 4.28
C VAL A 45 -7.57 -6.93 3.57
N VAL A 46 -8.81 -6.49 3.36
CA VAL A 46 -9.85 -7.30 2.72
C VAL A 46 -9.44 -7.69 1.30
N LEU A 47 -8.96 -6.72 0.50
CA LEU A 47 -8.49 -6.98 -0.86
C LEU A 47 -7.28 -7.93 -0.88
N SER A 48 -6.35 -7.78 0.07
CA SER A 48 -5.18 -8.66 0.19
C SER A 48 -5.56 -10.10 0.58
N LEU A 49 -6.58 -10.28 1.43
CA LEU A 49 -7.14 -11.59 1.75
C LEU A 49 -7.84 -12.22 0.53
N ILE A 50 -8.58 -11.43 -0.26
CA ILE A 50 -9.18 -11.89 -1.53
C ILE A 50 -8.07 -12.34 -2.50
N LYS A 51 -6.98 -11.56 -2.62
CA LYS A 51 -5.80 -11.94 -3.42
C LYS A 51 -5.27 -13.29 -2.96
N PHE A 52 -5.05 -13.47 -1.66
CA PHE A 52 -4.57 -14.74 -1.11
C PHE A 52 -5.50 -15.93 -1.44
N GLY A 53 -6.81 -15.78 -1.25
CA GLY A 53 -7.78 -16.83 -1.59
C GLY A 53 -7.71 -17.25 -3.07
N LEU A 54 -7.45 -16.30 -3.96
CA LEU A 54 -7.33 -16.54 -5.39
C LEU A 54 -5.95 -17.04 -5.82
N THR A 55 -4.89 -16.78 -5.05
CA THR A 55 -3.51 -17.22 -5.32
C THR A 55 -3.07 -18.44 -4.51
N TYR A 56 -3.91 -18.95 -3.60
CA TYR A 56 -3.61 -20.11 -2.74
C TYR A 56 -3.13 -21.33 -3.54
N LYS A 57 -3.84 -21.65 -4.65
CA LYS A 57 -3.49 -22.79 -5.52
C LYS A 57 -2.13 -22.65 -6.19
N SER A 58 -1.64 -21.43 -6.41
CA SER A 58 -0.31 -21.16 -6.98
C SER A 58 0.81 -21.11 -5.95
N ARG A 59 0.54 -21.41 -4.67
CA ARG A 59 1.49 -21.29 -3.54
C ARG A 59 2.13 -19.91 -3.43
N ASP A 60 1.39 -18.89 -3.84
CA ASP A 60 1.82 -17.50 -3.76
C ASP A 60 1.19 -16.86 -2.52
N PHE A 61 2.05 -16.67 -1.52
CA PHE A 61 1.72 -16.18 -0.18
C PHE A 61 1.87 -14.67 -0.03
N GLU A 62 2.12 -13.94 -1.12
CA GLU A 62 2.25 -12.48 -1.12
C GLU A 62 1.03 -11.81 -0.47
N GLY A 63 -0.18 -12.15 -0.94
CA GLY A 63 -1.43 -11.61 -0.40
C GLY A 63 -1.64 -11.91 1.10
N LEU A 64 -1.21 -13.09 1.57
CA LEU A 64 -1.26 -13.45 2.98
C LEU A 64 -0.36 -12.54 3.80
N LEU A 65 0.92 -12.42 3.41
CA LEU A 65 1.90 -11.60 4.13
C LEU A 65 1.47 -10.12 4.16
N THR A 66 0.98 -9.61 3.03
CA THR A 66 0.46 -8.24 2.91
C THR A 66 -0.74 -8.02 3.84
N SER A 67 -1.66 -8.99 3.91
CA SER A 67 -2.82 -8.92 4.81
C SER A 67 -2.39 -8.95 6.28
N LEU A 68 -1.47 -9.82 6.67
CA LEU A 68 -0.98 -9.93 8.05
C LEU A 68 -0.26 -8.66 8.48
N ALA A 69 0.64 -8.13 7.65
CA ALA A 69 1.32 -6.87 7.90
C ALA A 69 0.33 -5.71 8.09
N SER A 70 -0.71 -5.66 7.26
CA SER A 70 -1.73 -4.61 7.32
C SER A 70 -2.66 -4.78 8.53
N ILE A 71 -2.99 -6.01 8.95
CA ILE A 71 -3.75 -6.29 10.18
C ILE A 71 -2.98 -5.83 11.41
N ILE A 72 -1.67 -6.12 11.49
CA ILE A 72 -0.81 -5.69 12.61
C ILE A 72 -0.88 -4.16 12.74
N VAL A 73 -0.66 -3.43 11.63
CA VAL A 73 -0.70 -1.97 11.61
C VAL A 73 -2.10 -1.45 11.95
N PHE A 74 -3.16 -2.09 11.44
CA PHE A 74 -4.55 -1.71 11.73
C PHE A 74 -4.88 -1.81 13.24
N ILE A 75 -4.50 -2.92 13.88
CA ILE A 75 -4.72 -3.13 15.33
C ILE A 75 -3.93 -2.11 16.15
N VAL A 76 -2.68 -1.85 15.77
CA VAL A 76 -1.85 -0.83 16.44
C VAL A 76 -2.48 0.56 16.30
N ALA A 77 -2.89 0.95 15.09
CA ALA A 77 -3.52 2.24 14.82
C ALA A 77 -4.86 2.42 15.56
N LEU A 78 -5.64 1.35 15.78
CA LEU A 78 -6.86 1.40 16.58
C LEU A 78 -6.59 1.81 18.03
N LYS A 79 -5.53 1.24 18.63
CA LYS A 79 -5.17 1.47 20.04
C LYS A 79 -4.51 2.83 20.29
N LEU A 80 -3.92 3.45 19.26
CA LEU A 80 -3.21 4.72 19.41
C LEU A 80 -4.13 5.94 19.24
N ASP A 81 -3.91 6.96 20.07
CA ASP A 81 -4.60 8.26 20.00
C ASP A 81 -3.95 9.17 18.94
N ILE A 82 -4.06 8.76 17.67
CA ILE A 82 -3.47 9.46 16.50
C ILE A 82 -3.90 10.94 16.44
N ASN A 83 -5.13 11.26 16.83
CA ASN A 83 -5.65 12.63 16.77
C ASN A 83 -5.00 13.58 17.81
N LYS A 84 -4.41 13.04 18.88
CA LYS A 84 -3.71 13.83 19.89
C LYS A 84 -2.21 13.89 19.64
N VAL A 85 -1.66 12.82 19.07
CA VAL A 85 -0.22 12.63 18.92
C VAL A 85 0.09 12.27 17.45
N PRO A 86 0.37 13.29 16.62
CA PRO A 86 0.60 13.14 15.17
C PRO A 86 1.64 12.08 14.79
N TRP A 87 2.73 11.97 15.55
CA TRP A 87 3.82 11.04 15.22
C TRP A 87 3.43 9.56 15.32
N TYR A 88 2.33 9.22 15.98
CA TYR A 88 1.80 7.86 15.98
C TYR A 88 1.34 7.42 14.59
N LEU A 89 0.79 8.33 13.79
CA LEU A 89 0.42 8.03 12.41
C LEU A 89 1.66 7.76 11.56
N ALA A 90 2.68 8.61 11.68
CA ALA A 90 3.95 8.46 10.99
C ALA A 90 4.61 7.12 11.32
N LEU A 91 4.60 6.72 12.61
CA LEU A 91 5.16 5.46 13.07
C LEU A 91 4.36 4.24 12.54
N CYS A 92 3.02 4.30 12.55
CA CYS A 92 2.19 3.25 11.97
C CYS A 92 2.47 3.08 10.48
N LEU A 93 2.56 4.19 9.74
CA LEU A 93 2.87 4.18 8.32
C LEU A 93 4.27 3.64 8.05
N LEU A 94 5.27 4.04 8.85
CA LEU A 94 6.65 3.57 8.71
C LEU A 94 6.76 2.05 8.90
N ILE A 95 6.12 1.52 9.95
CA ILE A 95 6.06 0.06 10.17
C ILE A 95 5.43 -0.63 8.97
N TRP A 96 4.34 -0.07 8.44
CA TRP A 96 3.66 -0.62 7.26
C TRP A 96 4.58 -0.64 6.03
N ILE A 97 5.29 0.47 5.77
CA ILE A 97 6.24 0.59 4.66
C ILE A 97 7.35 -0.45 4.79
N ILE A 98 7.94 -0.61 5.97
CA ILE A 98 9.02 -1.58 6.20
C ILE A 98 8.52 -2.99 5.90
N LEU A 99 7.36 -3.38 6.44
CA LEU A 99 6.80 -4.71 6.22
C LEU A 99 6.46 -4.96 4.75
N LEU A 100 5.82 -4.00 4.08
CA LEU A 100 5.51 -4.11 2.64
C LEU A 100 6.76 -4.16 1.77
N SER A 101 7.81 -3.43 2.16
CA SER A 101 9.09 -3.44 1.44
C SER A 101 9.74 -4.82 1.48
N LEU A 102 9.71 -5.50 2.63
CA LEU A 102 10.21 -6.88 2.75
C LEU A 102 9.41 -7.86 1.86
N ILE A 103 8.10 -7.67 1.76
CA ILE A 103 7.22 -8.51 0.93
C ILE A 103 7.52 -8.27 -0.57
N LYS A 104 7.63 -7.01 -0.98
CA LYS A 104 8.01 -6.61 -2.34
C LYS A 104 9.41 -7.12 -2.71
N LEU A 105 10.37 -7.05 -1.79
CA LEU A 105 11.72 -7.59 -2.00
C LEU A 105 11.68 -9.10 -2.27
N LYS A 106 10.93 -9.85 -1.47
CA LYS A 106 10.75 -11.30 -1.69
C LYS A 106 10.10 -11.62 -3.04
N LYS A 107 9.18 -10.77 -3.50
CA LYS A 107 8.56 -10.89 -4.82
C LYS A 107 9.57 -10.61 -5.95
N GLY A 108 10.39 -9.58 -5.80
CA GLY A 108 11.47 -9.26 -6.74
C GLY A 108 12.48 -10.40 -6.86
N ASP A 109 12.89 -10.97 -5.73
CA ASP A 109 13.81 -12.12 -5.64
C ASP A 109 13.24 -13.35 -6.38
N TYR A 110 11.96 -13.64 -6.18
CA TYR A 110 11.26 -14.72 -6.90
C TYR A 110 11.28 -14.56 -8.43
N TYR A 111 11.15 -13.33 -8.95
CA TYR A 111 11.28 -13.08 -10.39
C TYR A 111 12.72 -13.19 -10.88
N ASN A 112 13.69 -12.77 -10.07
CA ASN A 112 15.11 -12.87 -10.37
C ASN A 112 15.58 -14.33 -10.49
N ASP A 113 15.18 -15.19 -9.54
CA ASP A 113 15.46 -16.63 -9.57
C ASP A 113 14.98 -17.31 -10.85
N ARG A 114 13.87 -16.81 -11.42
CA ARG A 114 13.28 -17.32 -12.67
C ARG A 114 13.84 -16.66 -13.92
N LYS A 115 14.86 -15.81 -13.78
CA LYS A 115 15.46 -14.99 -14.86
C LYS A 115 14.43 -14.15 -15.62
N ASN A 116 13.33 -13.78 -14.97
CA ASN A 116 12.29 -12.96 -15.58
C ASN A 116 12.66 -11.48 -15.44
N LYS A 117 12.77 -10.76 -16.55
CA LYS A 117 13.11 -9.32 -16.59
C LYS A 117 12.18 -8.43 -15.75
N MET A 118 11.00 -8.91 -15.36
CA MET A 118 10.11 -8.24 -14.38
C MET A 118 10.79 -7.92 -13.05
N TRP A 119 11.84 -8.65 -12.66
CA TRP A 119 12.57 -8.38 -11.41
C TRP A 119 13.13 -6.95 -11.36
N ILE A 120 13.57 -6.39 -12.49
CA ILE A 120 14.09 -5.02 -12.57
C ILE A 120 13.00 -4.00 -12.25
N VAL A 121 11.80 -4.20 -12.80
CA VAL A 121 10.66 -3.31 -12.57
C VAL A 121 10.22 -3.38 -11.11
N GLU A 122 10.19 -4.58 -10.51
CA GLU A 122 9.86 -4.76 -9.09
C GLU A 122 10.88 -4.09 -8.17
N VAL A 123 12.18 -4.17 -8.47
CA VAL A 123 13.22 -3.49 -7.69
C VAL A 123 13.10 -1.97 -7.81
N ILE A 124 12.87 -1.44 -9.02
CA ILE A 124 12.66 0.01 -9.22
C ILE A 124 11.40 0.46 -8.45
N SER A 125 10.31 -0.30 -8.54
CA SER A 125 9.06 -0.05 -7.82
C SER A 125 9.27 -0.06 -6.31
N LEU A 126 10.07 -1.01 -5.79
CA LEU A 126 10.43 -1.08 -4.37
C LEU A 126 11.20 0.15 -3.91
N VAL A 127 12.21 0.58 -4.67
CA VAL A 127 13.01 1.77 -4.33
C VAL A 127 12.13 3.02 -4.30
N LEU A 128 11.29 3.22 -5.32
CA LEU A 128 10.36 4.34 -5.38
C LEU A 128 9.34 4.28 -4.24
N PHE A 129 8.83 3.10 -3.89
CA PHE A 129 7.90 2.91 -2.78
C PHE A 129 8.53 3.29 -1.44
N ILE A 130 9.77 2.86 -1.17
CA ILE A 130 10.50 3.21 0.06
C ILE A 130 10.75 4.72 0.12
N LEU A 131 11.24 5.33 -0.96
CA LEU A 131 11.51 6.77 -1.01
C LEU A 131 10.24 7.59 -0.78
N ALA A 132 9.16 7.27 -1.49
CA ALA A 132 7.86 7.92 -1.31
C ALA A 132 7.34 7.73 0.12
N GLY A 133 7.46 6.52 0.67
CA GLY A 133 7.05 6.20 2.03
C GLY A 133 7.82 6.99 3.09
N LEU A 134 9.15 7.05 3.00
CA LEU A 134 9.98 7.80 3.93
C LEU A 134 9.65 9.29 3.88
N LEU A 135 9.58 9.89 2.69
CA LEU A 135 9.18 11.29 2.50
C LEU A 135 7.79 11.56 3.09
N THR A 136 6.85 10.64 2.91
CA THR A 136 5.49 10.74 3.48
C THR A 136 5.57 10.75 5.00
N THR A 137 6.25 9.78 5.61
CA THR A 137 6.37 9.70 7.08
C THR A 137 7.01 10.94 7.70
N MET A 138 8.02 11.53 7.04
CA MET A 138 8.69 12.76 7.50
C MET A 138 7.76 13.98 7.49
N ASN A 139 6.73 13.98 6.65
CA ASN A 139 5.80 15.12 6.53
C ASN A 139 4.47 14.87 7.28
N LEU A 140 4.28 13.73 7.96
CA LEU A 140 3.06 13.46 8.74
C LEU A 140 3.02 14.16 10.12
N TYR A 141 4.02 14.98 10.46
CA TYR A 141 4.07 15.70 11.75
C TYR A 141 3.37 17.06 11.73
N TYR A 142 2.90 17.50 10.56
CA TYR A 142 2.21 18.78 10.37
C TYR A 142 0.71 18.68 10.73
N GLU A 143 -0.04 19.73 10.41
CA GLU A 143 -1.48 19.84 10.64
C GLU A 143 -2.29 18.74 9.92
N ASN A 144 -3.48 18.43 10.46
CA ASN A 144 -4.34 17.35 9.96
C ASN A 144 -4.64 17.44 8.46
N ASP A 145 -4.88 18.65 7.94
CA ASP A 145 -5.15 18.88 6.52
C ASP A 145 -3.96 18.48 5.65
N ILE A 146 -2.75 18.83 6.10
CA ILE A 146 -1.49 18.46 5.45
C ILE A 146 -1.28 16.94 5.55
N GLN A 147 -1.57 16.32 6.69
CA GLN A 147 -1.44 14.86 6.86
C GLN A 147 -2.33 14.09 5.88
N VAL A 148 -3.58 14.50 5.72
CA VAL A 148 -4.53 13.87 4.79
C VAL A 148 -4.06 14.01 3.36
N LEU A 149 -3.58 15.19 2.98
CA LEU A 149 -3.03 15.45 1.65
C LEU A 149 -1.83 14.53 1.36
N ILE A 150 -0.89 14.43 2.28
CA ILE A 150 0.32 13.61 2.15
C ILE A 150 -0.02 12.12 2.10
N LEU A 151 -0.95 11.65 2.93
CA LEU A 151 -1.48 10.29 2.83
C LEU A 151 -2.13 10.02 1.46
N GLY A 152 -2.90 10.97 0.95
CA GLY A 152 -3.51 10.90 -0.38
C GLY A 152 -2.47 10.73 -1.48
N TYR A 153 -1.41 11.56 -1.46
CA TYR A 153 -0.28 11.43 -2.39
C TYR A 153 0.41 10.07 -2.28
N PHE A 154 0.66 9.61 -1.07
CA PHE A 154 1.32 8.33 -0.84
C PHE A 154 0.49 7.15 -1.37
N PHE A 155 -0.80 7.09 -1.06
CA PHE A 155 -1.67 6.02 -1.56
C PHE A 155 -1.84 6.07 -3.08
N LEU A 156 -1.87 7.27 -3.67
CA LEU A 156 -1.88 7.45 -5.12
C LEU A 156 -0.60 6.87 -5.76
N ILE A 157 0.57 7.27 -5.26
CA ILE A 157 1.86 6.77 -5.74
C ILE A 157 1.94 5.25 -5.56
N HIS A 158 1.58 4.75 -4.38
CA HIS A 158 1.58 3.32 -4.10
C HIS A 158 0.67 2.56 -5.07
N GLY A 159 -0.54 3.06 -5.34
CA GLY A 159 -1.46 2.48 -6.31
C GLY A 159 -0.88 2.46 -7.74
N MET A 160 -0.21 3.54 -8.17
CA MET A 160 0.47 3.58 -9.47
C MET A 160 1.63 2.57 -9.53
N LEU A 161 2.42 2.43 -8.47
CA LEU A 161 3.54 1.49 -8.41
C LEU A 161 3.07 0.02 -8.44
N GLU A 162 1.96 -0.30 -7.77
CA GLU A 162 1.33 -1.63 -7.83
C GLU A 162 0.75 -1.94 -9.21
N LEU A 163 0.38 -0.93 -10.00
CA LEU A 163 -0.24 -1.10 -11.31
C LEU A 163 0.72 -1.68 -12.36
N PHE A 164 2.04 -1.50 -12.18
CA PHE A 164 3.03 -1.93 -13.18
C PHE A 164 3.04 -3.45 -13.40
N ASP A 165 2.97 -4.27 -12.36
CA ASP A 165 2.97 -5.72 -12.48
C ASP A 165 1.78 -6.27 -13.29
N PRO A 166 0.51 -5.94 -12.96
CA PRO A 166 -0.63 -6.41 -13.73
C PRO A 166 -0.70 -5.85 -15.14
N LEU A 167 -0.22 -4.64 -15.39
CA LEU A 167 -0.15 -4.10 -16.75
C LEU A 167 0.87 -4.83 -17.61
N ILE A 168 2.11 -4.96 -17.14
CA ILE A 168 3.18 -5.54 -17.96
C ILE A 168 2.94 -7.04 -18.18
N VAL A 169 2.53 -7.78 -17.15
CA VAL A 169 2.20 -9.21 -17.29
C VAL A 169 0.90 -9.40 -18.09
N GLY A 170 -0.01 -8.43 -18.06
CA GLY A 170 -1.20 -8.39 -18.90
C GLY A 170 -0.89 -8.22 -20.38
N LEU A 171 0.09 -7.37 -20.72
CA LEU A 171 0.53 -7.07 -22.09
C LEU A 171 1.42 -8.15 -22.72
N GLN A 172 2.07 -8.99 -21.91
CA GLN A 172 2.92 -10.10 -22.38
C GLN A 172 2.13 -11.38 -22.74
N LYS A 173 0.80 -11.33 -22.77
CA LYS A 173 -0.08 -12.43 -23.19
C LYS A 173 -0.74 -12.13 -24.52
#